data_AF-A0A7U3GRY3-F1
#
_entry.id   AF-A0A7U3GRY3-F1
#
_cell.length_a   1.000
_cell.length_b   1.000
_cell.length_c   1.000
_cell.angle_alpha   90.00
_cell.angle_beta   90.00
_cell.angle_gamma   90.00
#
_symmetry.space_group_name_H-M   'P 1'
#
loop_
_entity.id
_entity.type
_entity.pdbx_description
1 polymer ?
#
loop_
_entity_poly.entity_id
_entity_poly.type
_entity_poly.pdbx_seq_one_letter_code
_entity_poly.pdbx_strand_id
1 'polypeptide(L)' 'MAKTVSLSDYDERRRFEIRLQVSLRSNAIKIKAQSKHPERFDEYILQRDQKIRELIGSEGQLEIFENGIKIYP' A
#
# COMPACT_ATOMS: atom_id res chain seq x y z
N MET A 1 6.59 -16.82 -4.73
CA MET A 1 5.22 -16.55 -5.21
C MET A 1 4.67 -15.41 -4.38
N ALA A 2 4.10 -14.38 -5.01
CA ALA A 2 3.51 -13.25 -4.30
C ALA A 2 2.24 -13.69 -3.57
N LYS A 3 2.03 -13.22 -2.34
CA LYS A 3 0.78 -13.41 -1.61
C LYS A 3 -0.24 -12.45 -2.20
N THR A 4 -1.30 -12.98 -2.81
CA THR A 4 -2.40 -12.19 -3.34
C THR A 4 -3.50 -12.09 -2.29
N VAL A 5 -4.00 -10.89 -2.04
CA VAL A 5 -5.00 -10.61 -1.02
C VAL A 5 -6.13 -9.77 -1.60
N SER A 6 -7.38 -10.17 -1.36
CA SER A 6 -8.54 -9.35 -1.69
C SER A 6 -9.01 -8.55 -0.46
N LEU A 7 -9.22 -7.24 -0.64
CA LEU A 7 -9.73 -6.38 0.44
C LEU A 7 -11.15 -6.72 0.90
N SER A 8 -11.92 -7.42 0.06
CA SER A 8 -13.24 -7.94 0.42
C SER A 8 -13.20 -8.89 1.62
N ASP A 9 -12.06 -9.51 1.87
CA ASP A 9 -11.91 -10.58 2.86
C ASP A 9 -11.68 -10.05 4.28
N TYR A 10 -11.50 -8.72 4.42
CA TYR A 10 -11.34 -8.04 5.70
C TYR A 10 -12.62 -7.32 6.13
N ASP A 11 -12.77 -7.12 7.44
CA ASP A 11 -13.78 -6.26 8.03
C ASP A 11 -13.62 -4.80 7.55
N GLU A 12 -14.69 -4.02 7.67
CA GLU A 12 -14.76 -2.65 7.14
C GLU A 12 -13.64 -1.75 7.70
N ARG A 13 -13.35 -1.84 8.99
CA ARG A 13 -12.33 -1.02 9.64
C ARG A 13 -10.96 -1.35 9.07
N ARG A 14 -10.59 -2.63 9.04
CA ARG A 14 -9.30 -3.07 8.52
C ARG A 14 -9.16 -2.78 7.03
N ARG A 15 -10.24 -2.95 6.26
CA ARG A 15 -10.31 -2.57 4.85
C ARG A 15 -10.03 -1.08 4.65
N PHE A 16 -10.70 -0.23 5.42
CA PHE A 16 -10.48 1.22 5.38
C PHE A 16 -9.03 1.58 5.69
N GLU A 17 -8.47 1.02 6.76
CA GLU A 17 -7.08 1.28 7.16
C GLU A 17 -6.08 0.87 6.06
N ILE A 18 -6.27 -0.28 5.42
CA ILE A 18 -5.41 -0.72 4.30
C ILE A 18 -5.55 0.24 3.10
N ARG A 19 -6.78 0.59 2.69
CA ARG A 19 -7.03 1.53 1.58
C ARG A 19 -6.39 2.89 1.84
N LEU A 20 -6.47 3.38 3.08
CA LEU A 20 -5.84 4.62 3.49
C LEU A 20 -4.32 4.56 3.27
N GLN A 21 -3.65 3.52 3.78
CA GLN A 21 -2.20 3.39 3.60
C GLN A 21 -1.79 3.24 2.13
N VAL A 22 -2.53 2.45 1.34
CA VAL A 22 -2.30 2.30 -0.11
C VAL A 22 -2.46 3.64 -0.83
N SER A 23 -3.48 4.42 -0.49
CA SER A 23 -3.74 5.74 -1.09
C SER A 23 -2.63 6.74 -0.74
N LEU A 24 -2.20 6.78 0.53
CA LEU A 24 -1.09 7.62 0.99
C LEU A 24 0.21 7.29 0.26
N ARG A 25 0.52 6.00 0.12
CA ARG A 25 1.67 5.52 -0.65
C ARG A 25 1.60 5.94 -2.11
N SER A 26 0.47 5.68 -2.78
CA SER A 26 0.27 6.02 -4.19
C SER A 26 0.43 7.52 -4.43
N ASN A 27 -0.15 8.34 -3.55
CA ASN A 27 -0.02 9.80 -3.62
C ASN A 27 1.42 10.24 -3.41
N ALA A 28 2.13 9.69 -2.43
CA ALA A 28 3.55 10.00 -2.21
C ALA A 28 4.41 9.66 -3.43
N ILE A 29 4.17 8.52 -4.09
CA ILE A 29 4.86 8.15 -5.33
C ILE A 29 4.58 9.15 -6.46
N LYS A 30 3.31 9.55 -6.64
CA LYS A 30 2.92 10.54 -7.66
C LYS A 30 3.57 11.91 -7.40
N ILE A 31 3.58 12.37 -6.15
CA ILE A 31 4.21 13.64 -5.77
C ILE A 31 5.74 13.53 -5.94
N LYS A 32 6.35 12.43 -5.51
CA LYS A 32 7.79 12.14 -5.70
C LYS A 32 8.20 12.30 -7.16
N ALA A 33 7.41 11.78 -8.10
CA ALA A 33 7.71 11.85 -9.54
C ALA A 33 7.78 13.28 -10.09
N GLN A 34 7.19 14.26 -9.39
CA GLN A 34 7.15 15.67 -9.79
C GLN A 34 7.95 16.58 -8.85
N SER A 35 8.56 16.02 -7.80
CA SER A 35 9.26 16.78 -6.77
C SER A 35 10.66 17.18 -7.23
N LYS A 36 11.12 18.35 -6.77
CA LYS A 36 12.53 18.77 -6.87
C LYS A 36 13.46 17.99 -5.94
N HIS A 37 12.90 17.36 -4.90
CA HIS A 37 13.58 16.58 -3.87
C HIS A 37 12.86 15.24 -3.68
N PRO A 38 12.95 14.32 -4.66
CA PRO A 38 12.24 13.04 -4.62
C PRO A 38 12.69 12.11 -3.48
N GLU A 39 13.95 12.21 -3.05
CA GLU A 39 14.54 11.39 -1.98
C GLU A 39 13.82 11.54 -0.63
N ARG A 40 13.21 12.70 -0.37
CA ARG A 40 12.47 12.96 0.87
C ARG A 40 11.22 12.09 1.03
N PHE A 41 10.75 11.48 -0.05
CA PHE A 41 9.55 10.66 -0.05
C PHE A 41 9.87 9.17 0.17
N ASP A 42 11.13 8.75 0.02
CA ASP A 42 11.51 7.35 0.09
C ASP A 42 11.23 6.73 1.46
N GLU A 43 11.62 7.41 2.53
CA GLU A 43 11.35 6.95 3.88
C GLU A 43 9.84 6.88 4.15
N TYR A 44 9.09 7.89 3.73
CA TYR A 44 7.64 7.90 3.92
C TYR A 44 6.95 6.75 3.16
N ILE A 45 7.32 6.51 1.90
CA ILE A 45 6.81 5.41 1.08
C ILE A 45 7.14 4.07 1.75
N LEU A 46 8.38 3.90 2.22
CA LEU A 46 8.82 2.70 2.92
C LEU A 46 8.01 2.45 4.21
N GLN A 47 7.77 3.49 5.00
CA GLN A 47 6.93 3.40 6.20
C GLN A 47 5.48 2.99 5.86
N ARG A 48 4.92 3.49 4.74
CA ARG A 48 3.58 3.07 4.30
C ARG A 48 3.58 1.61 3.86
N ASP A 49 4.62 1.17 3.15
CA ASP A 49 4.80 -0.23 2.74
C ASP A 49 4.88 -1.18 3.93
N GLN A 50 5.66 -0.84 4.94
CA GLN A 50 5.74 -1.60 6.19
C GLN A 50 4.38 -1.66 6.88
N LYS A 51 3.65 -0.53 6.95
CA LYS A 51 2.35 -0.51 7.62
C LYS A 51 1.31 -1.39 6.92
N ILE A 52 1.30 -1.38 5.58
CA ILE A 52 0.43 -2.24 4.78
C ILE A 52 0.74 -3.72 5.05
N ARG A 53 2.02 -4.09 5.13
CA ARG A 53 2.49 -5.45 5.42
C ARG A 53 2.09 -5.91 6.82
N GLU A 54 2.23 -5.06 7.83
CA GLU A 54 1.75 -5.32 9.20
C GLU A 54 0.24 -5.55 9.23
N LEU A 55 -0.53 -4.69 8.57
CA LEU A 55 -1.99 -4.80 8.52
C LEU A 55 -2.46 -6.08 7.83
N ILE A 56 -1.68 -6.65 6.92
CA ILE A 56 -2.00 -7.88 6.19
C ILE A 56 -1.36 -9.13 6.81
N GLY A 57 -0.34 -8.96 7.66
CA GLY A 57 0.48 -10.06 8.16
C GLY A 57 1.22 -10.77 7.04
N SER A 58 2.00 -10.01 6.24
CA SER A 58 2.82 -10.58 5.17
C SER A 58 4.21 -9.95 5.12
N GLU A 59 5.24 -10.79 5.13
CA GLU A 59 6.64 -10.35 5.05
C GLU A 59 7.22 -10.48 3.62
N GLY A 60 6.51 -11.17 2.71
CA GLY A 60 6.96 -11.47 1.35
C GLY A 60 6.45 -10.50 0.27
N GLN A 61 6.59 -10.87 -0.99
CA GLN A 61 5.90 -10.15 -2.09
C GLN A 61 4.39 -10.20 -1.85
N LEU A 62 3.71 -9.05 -1.99
CA LEU A 62 2.32 -8.87 -1.61
C LEU A 62 1.59 -8.09 -2.72
N GLU A 63 0.47 -8.63 -3.20
CA GLU A 63 -0.40 -7.93 -4.13
C GLU A 63 -1.78 -7.75 -3.50
N ILE A 64 -2.32 -6.55 -3.56
CA ILE A 64 -3.65 -6.25 -3.00
C ILE A 64 -4.61 -5.90 -4.13
N PHE A 65 -5.77 -6.55 -4.11
CA PHE A 65 -6.86 -6.32 -5.03
C PHE A 65 -8.09 -5.76 -4.32
N GLU A 66 -8.78 -4.83 -4.96
CA GLU A 66 -10.08 -4.32 -4.54
C GLU A 66 -11.02 -4.39 -5.74
N ASN A 67 -12.14 -5.13 -5.62
CA ASN A 67 -13.13 -5.32 -6.69
C ASN A 67 -12.50 -5.82 -8.02
N GLY A 68 -11.50 -6.71 -7.93
CA GLY A 68 -10.77 -7.24 -9.09
C GLY A 68 -9.70 -6.31 -9.66
N ILE A 69 -9.50 -5.11 -9.10
CA ILE A 69 -8.48 -4.15 -9.53
C ILE A 69 -7.28 -4.24 -8.59
N LYS A 70 -6.08 -4.39 -9.15
CA LYS A 70 -4.82 -4.34 -8.39
C LYS A 70 -4.56 -2.91 -7.91
N ILE A 71 -4.54 -2.69 -6.60
CA ILE A 71 -4.30 -1.38 -5.98
C ILE A 71 -2.91 -1.26 -5.35
N TYR A 72 -2.25 -2.39 -5.10
CA TYR A 72 -0.92 -2.46 -4.49
C TYR A 72 -0.07 -3.55 -5.16
N PRO A 73 1.18 -3.23 -5.56
CA PRO A 73 2.10 -4.17 -6.18
C PRO A 73 2.97 -4.97 -5.22
#